data_AF-A0A7K0W2H2-F1
#
_entry.id   AF-A0A7K0W2H2-F1
#
_cell.length_a   1.000
_cell.length_b   1.000
_cell.length_c   1.000
_cell.angle_alpha   90.00
_cell.angle_beta   90.00
_cell.angle_gamma   90.00
#
_symmetry.space_group_name_H-M   'P 1'
#
loop_
_entity.id
_entity.type
_entity.pdbx_description
1 polymer ?
#
loop_
_entity_poly.entity_id
_entity_poly.type
_entity_poly.pdbx_seq_one_letter_code
_entity_poly.pdbx_strand_id
1 'polypeptide(L)'
;AKWKLFAGTLGGSFVAIQTQIVPLIGVAIYSVASIAGQTVTSLIVDRIGLTGGGKKLINRRRIAAAILTVIAVVVSVADRIDARNLSIFAVFAGCIAGVIVGIQRALNGQINEFSHQSFTTSLLNFITGTTFLGLLILLAVATKYTHFVALPSGPWWIYSGGAIGVVYIAFTSTIVQHLGVLTFTLFSVGGQLVGSLIIDLVAPTNGVHISAYLITGIVMTYAGVIAGGVSSSRVRKPERRK
;
A
#
# COMPACT_ATOMS: atom_id res chain seq x y z
N ALA A 1 -22.87 -4.55 -2.99
CA ALA A 1 -23.33 -3.20 -2.63
C ALA A 1 -22.63 -2.18 -3.50
N LYS A 2 -23.36 -1.20 -4.05
CA LYS A 2 -22.87 -0.26 -5.08
C LYS A 2 -21.69 0.61 -4.61
N TRP A 3 -21.56 0.84 -3.30
CA TRP A 3 -20.45 1.63 -2.73
C TRP A 3 -19.05 1.04 -3.02
N LYS A 4 -18.94 -0.27 -3.27
CA LYS A 4 -17.67 -0.92 -3.62
C LYS A 4 -17.05 -0.36 -4.90
N LEU A 5 -17.86 0.20 -5.80
CA LEU A 5 -17.41 0.78 -7.07
C LEU A 5 -16.57 2.04 -6.88
N PHE A 6 -16.62 2.66 -5.70
CA PHE A 6 -15.81 3.85 -5.37
C PHE A 6 -14.41 3.50 -4.84
N ALA A 7 -13.91 2.27 -5.04
CA ALA A 7 -12.55 1.92 -4.64
C ALA A 7 -11.49 2.86 -5.23
N GLY A 8 -11.67 3.37 -6.45
CA GLY A 8 -10.75 4.35 -7.04
C GLY A 8 -10.73 5.70 -6.34
N THR A 9 -11.81 6.13 -5.70
CA THR A 9 -11.82 7.40 -4.94
C THR A 9 -10.95 7.30 -3.69
N LEU A 10 -10.89 6.12 -3.06
CA LEU A 10 -9.95 5.82 -1.98
C LEU A 10 -8.50 5.90 -2.49
N GLY A 11 -8.23 5.37 -3.68
CA GLY A 11 -6.92 5.50 -4.33
C GLY A 11 -6.54 6.95 -4.63
N GLY A 12 -7.47 7.74 -5.18
CA GLY A 12 -7.28 9.18 -5.39
C GLY A 12 -7.00 9.92 -4.08
N SER A 13 -7.74 9.60 -3.01
CA SER A 13 -7.54 10.17 -1.68
C SER A 13 -6.16 9.83 -1.12
N PHE A 14 -5.71 8.58 -1.28
CA PHE A 14 -4.36 8.16 -0.88
C PHE A 14 -3.29 8.98 -1.62
N VAL A 15 -3.38 9.13 -2.94
CA VAL A 15 -2.42 9.90 -3.74
C VAL A 15 -2.42 11.38 -3.32
N ALA A 16 -3.60 11.96 -3.08
CA ALA A 16 -3.73 13.35 -2.63
C ALA A 16 -3.05 13.56 -1.27
N ILE A 17 -3.32 12.69 -0.29
CA ILE A 17 -2.66 12.73 1.03
C ILE A 17 -1.16 12.52 0.87
N GLN A 18 -0.73 11.52 0.11
CA GLN A 18 0.70 11.24 -0.12
C GLN A 18 1.44 12.46 -0.67
N THR A 19 0.87 13.11 -1.68
CA THR A 19 1.51 14.26 -2.36
C THR A 19 1.71 15.46 -1.43
N GLN A 20 0.80 15.65 -0.47
CA GLN A 20 0.87 16.76 0.49
C GLN A 20 1.73 16.43 1.71
N ILE A 21 1.74 15.17 2.14
CA ILE A 21 2.41 14.75 3.39
C ILE A 21 3.88 14.40 3.16
N VAL A 22 4.23 13.78 2.03
CA VAL A 22 5.62 13.37 1.74
C VAL A 22 6.60 14.55 1.78
N PRO A 23 6.30 15.75 1.26
CA PRO A 23 7.19 16.91 1.40
C PRO A 23 7.41 17.38 2.85
N LEU A 24 6.47 17.10 3.76
CA LEU A 24 6.52 17.57 5.16
C LEU A 24 7.36 16.66 6.06
N ILE A 25 7.30 15.34 5.86
CA ILE A 25 7.96 14.36 6.72
C ILE A 25 8.92 13.43 5.97
N GLY A 26 9.08 13.62 4.66
CA GLY A 26 9.90 12.76 3.81
C GLY A 26 9.26 11.39 3.52
N VAL A 27 9.81 10.72 2.50
CA VAL A 27 9.32 9.42 2.01
C VAL A 27 9.51 8.30 3.05
N ALA A 28 10.58 8.36 3.84
CA ALA A 28 10.91 7.34 4.84
C ALA A 28 9.84 7.27 5.95
N ILE A 29 9.56 8.40 6.61
CA ILE A 29 8.58 8.47 7.71
C ILE A 29 7.17 8.22 7.17
N TYR A 30 6.84 8.76 5.98
CA TYR A 30 5.55 8.49 5.33
C TYR A 30 5.36 6.99 5.07
N SER A 31 6.38 6.30 4.54
CA SER A 31 6.32 4.86 4.28
C SER A 31 6.08 4.07 5.55
N VAL A 32 6.78 4.38 6.65
CA VAL A 32 6.55 3.75 7.97
C VAL A 32 5.10 3.94 8.42
N ALA A 33 4.60 5.19 8.41
CA ALA A 33 3.26 5.52 8.86
C ALA A 33 2.19 4.82 8.00
N SER A 34 2.34 4.87 6.68
CA SER A 34 1.44 4.21 5.73
C SER A 34 1.48 2.69 5.86
N ILE A 35 2.65 2.09 6.10
CA ILE A 35 2.80 0.65 6.32
C ILE A 35 2.14 0.21 7.63
N ALA A 36 2.27 0.98 8.70
CA ALA A 36 1.56 0.72 9.94
C ALA A 36 0.03 0.75 9.73
N GLY A 37 -0.49 1.81 9.10
CA GLY A 37 -1.92 1.96 8.82
C GLY A 37 -2.49 0.83 7.95
N GLN A 38 -1.83 0.51 6.83
CA GLN A 38 -2.30 -0.55 5.94
C GLN A 38 -2.22 -1.92 6.61
N THR A 39 -1.25 -2.18 7.48
CA THR A 39 -1.10 -3.46 8.18
C THR A 39 -2.23 -3.67 9.18
N VAL A 40 -2.57 -2.65 9.97
CA VAL A 40 -3.70 -2.68 10.91
C VAL A 40 -5.01 -2.91 10.15
N THR A 41 -5.27 -2.14 9.09
CA THR A 41 -6.48 -2.30 8.29
C THR A 41 -6.53 -3.65 7.61
N SER A 42 -5.40 -4.18 7.12
CA SER A 42 -5.35 -5.49 6.48
C SER A 42 -5.81 -6.61 7.42
N LEU A 43 -5.43 -6.55 8.71
CA LEU A 43 -5.91 -7.50 9.72
C LEU A 43 -7.44 -7.40 9.90
N ILE A 44 -7.96 -6.18 10.03
CA ILE A 44 -9.39 -5.91 10.23
C ILE A 44 -10.18 -6.43 9.03
N VAL A 45 -9.78 -6.03 7.82
CA VAL A 45 -10.40 -6.38 6.54
C VAL A 45 -10.43 -7.90 6.33
N ASP A 46 -9.31 -8.58 6.59
CA ASP A 46 -9.24 -10.03 6.44
C ASP A 46 -10.15 -10.75 7.46
N ARG A 47 -10.29 -10.22 8.68
CA ARG A 47 -11.17 -10.78 9.72
C ARG A 47 -12.65 -10.64 9.37
N ILE A 48 -13.06 -9.46 8.91
CA ILE A 48 -14.45 -9.21 8.52
C ILE A 48 -14.81 -9.90 7.20
N GLY A 49 -13.81 -10.32 6.43
CA GLY A 49 -14.00 -10.99 5.14
C GLY A 49 -14.39 -10.01 4.03
N LEU A 50 -13.89 -8.77 4.09
CA LEU A 50 -14.10 -7.77 3.04
C LEU A 50 -13.21 -8.04 1.81
N THR A 51 -12.68 -9.25 1.64
CA THR A 51 -11.88 -9.66 0.48
C THR A 51 -12.56 -10.84 -0.19
N GLY A 52 -12.29 -11.06 -1.47
CA GLY A 52 -12.92 -12.16 -2.19
C GLY A 52 -12.55 -13.58 -1.74
N GLY A 53 -11.55 -13.74 -0.88
CA GLY A 53 -11.24 -15.04 -0.26
C GLY A 53 -12.11 -15.42 0.95
N GLY A 54 -13.15 -14.64 1.26
CA GLY A 54 -13.97 -14.80 2.47
C GLY A 54 -13.25 -14.40 3.76
N LYS A 55 -13.85 -14.75 4.92
CA LYS A 55 -13.28 -14.45 6.24
C LYS A 55 -12.02 -15.28 6.47
N LYS A 56 -10.91 -14.61 6.78
CA LYS A 56 -9.66 -15.28 7.16
C LYS A 56 -9.50 -15.25 8.67
N LEU A 57 -9.16 -16.39 9.26
CA LEU A 57 -8.89 -16.49 10.70
C LEU A 57 -7.65 -15.65 11.04
N ILE A 58 -7.80 -14.68 11.96
CA ILE A 58 -6.66 -14.04 12.60
C ILE A 58 -6.14 -15.01 13.65
N ASN A 59 -5.02 -15.67 13.36
CA ASN A 59 -4.26 -16.41 14.36
C ASN A 59 -3.19 -15.51 15.00
N ARG A 60 -2.63 -15.94 16.13
CA ARG A 60 -1.55 -15.22 16.83
C ARG A 60 -0.32 -14.97 15.94
N ARG A 61 -0.04 -15.86 14.98
CA ARG A 61 1.09 -15.73 14.04
C ARG A 61 0.90 -14.60 13.04
N ARG A 62 -0.32 -14.37 12.54
CA ARG A 62 -0.62 -13.25 11.61
C ARG A 62 -0.47 -11.90 12.29
N ILE A 63 -0.87 -11.81 13.57
CA ILE A 63 -0.65 -10.61 14.38
C ILE A 63 0.85 -10.42 14.62
N ALA A 64 1.57 -11.48 15.00
CA ALA A 64 3.02 -11.41 15.20
C ALA A 64 3.77 -10.99 13.93
N ALA A 65 3.39 -11.54 12.76
CA ALA A 65 3.94 -11.17 11.46
C ALA A 65 3.68 -9.70 11.13
N ALA A 66 2.45 -9.22 11.34
CA ALA A 66 2.10 -7.81 11.16
C ALA A 66 2.96 -6.88 12.04
N ILE A 67 3.09 -7.19 13.33
CA ILE A 67 3.92 -6.42 14.26
C ILE A 67 5.38 -6.44 13.82
N LEU A 68 5.91 -7.63 13.51
CA LEU A 68 7.30 -7.78 13.09
C LEU A 68 7.61 -7.00 11.81
N THR A 69 6.71 -6.99 10.83
CA THR A 69 6.90 -6.20 9.60
C THR A 69 6.85 -4.70 9.84
N VAL A 70 5.98 -4.21 10.73
CA VAL A 70 5.99 -2.78 11.10
C VAL A 70 7.30 -2.42 11.80
N ILE A 71 7.78 -3.23 12.74
CA ILE A 71 9.09 -3.04 13.38
C ILE A 71 10.21 -3.07 12.35
N ALA A 72 10.19 -4.04 11.43
CA ALA A 72 11.20 -4.18 10.37
C ALA A 72 11.31 -2.92 9.50
N VAL A 73 10.16 -2.31 9.16
CA VAL A 73 10.13 -1.07 8.38
C VAL A 73 10.65 0.11 9.18
N VAL A 74 10.28 0.24 10.46
CA VAL A 74 10.84 1.25 11.37
C VAL A 74 12.36 1.11 11.44
N VAL A 75 12.85 -0.11 11.64
CA VAL A 75 14.29 -0.41 11.68
C VAL A 75 14.95 -0.06 10.35
N SER A 76 14.33 -0.40 9.21
CA SER A 76 14.91 -0.18 7.87
C SER A 76 15.19 1.28 7.51
N VAL A 77 14.51 2.21 8.19
CA VAL A 77 14.64 3.64 7.95
C VAL A 77 15.12 4.41 9.18
N ALA A 78 15.51 3.73 10.26
CA ALA A 78 15.83 4.36 11.54
C ALA A 78 16.95 5.40 11.44
N ASP A 79 17.94 5.14 10.58
CA ASP A 79 19.06 6.02 10.27
C ASP A 79 18.69 7.18 9.32
N ARG A 80 17.54 7.09 8.65
CA ARG A 80 17.01 8.11 7.73
C ARG A 80 16.01 9.06 8.41
N ILE A 81 15.65 8.83 9.67
CA ILE A 81 14.69 9.66 10.41
C ILE A 81 15.44 10.81 11.11
N ASP A 82 15.22 12.04 10.65
CA ASP A 82 15.58 13.23 11.42
C ASP A 82 14.41 13.63 12.34
N ALA A 83 14.53 13.30 13.62
CA ALA A 83 13.47 13.48 14.60
C ALA A 83 13.24 14.94 15.03
N ARG A 84 14.09 15.89 14.59
CA ARG A 84 14.09 17.26 15.12
C ARG A 84 12.86 18.09 14.72
N ASN A 85 12.14 17.73 13.65
CA ASN A 85 10.98 18.49 13.15
C ASN A 85 9.83 17.57 12.66
N LEU A 86 9.50 16.52 13.41
CA LEU A 86 8.40 15.62 13.05
C LEU A 86 7.03 16.27 13.27
N SER A 87 6.28 16.50 12.18
CA SER A 87 4.88 16.90 12.26
C SER A 87 4.01 15.68 12.63
N ILE A 88 3.52 15.65 13.87
CA ILE A 88 2.63 14.59 14.37
C ILE A 88 1.38 14.46 13.48
N PHE A 89 0.82 15.60 13.05
CA PHE A 89 -0.31 15.62 12.13
C PHE A 89 0.00 14.89 10.81
N ALA A 90 1.17 15.15 10.23
CA ALA A 90 1.59 14.53 8.98
C ALA A 90 1.83 13.02 9.15
N VAL A 91 2.41 12.58 10.27
CA VAL A 91 2.55 11.15 10.60
C VAL A 91 1.18 10.49 10.72
N PHE A 92 0.24 11.13 11.43
CA PHE A 92 -1.13 10.62 11.57
C PHE A 92 -1.84 10.54 10.22
N ALA A 93 -1.72 11.57 9.37
CA ALA A 93 -2.26 11.55 8.01
C ALA A 93 -1.65 10.43 7.16
N GLY A 94 -0.35 10.15 7.31
CA GLY A 94 0.30 8.99 6.70
C GLY A 94 -0.31 7.66 7.13
N CYS A 95 -0.60 7.49 8.42
CA CYS A 95 -1.32 6.32 8.94
C CYS A 95 -2.71 6.19 8.32
N ILE A 96 -3.47 7.30 8.23
CA ILE A 96 -4.79 7.32 7.57
C ILE A 96 -4.69 6.95 6.09
N ALA A 97 -3.68 7.45 5.37
CA ALA A 97 -3.43 7.07 3.99
C ALA A 97 -3.20 5.55 3.86
N GLY A 98 -2.45 4.96 4.79
CA GLY A 98 -2.28 3.50 4.89
C GLY A 98 -3.60 2.75 5.10
N VAL A 99 -4.44 3.24 6.01
CA VAL A 99 -5.78 2.68 6.26
C VAL A 99 -6.63 2.70 4.98
N ILE A 100 -6.66 3.83 4.28
CA ILE A 100 -7.40 4.00 3.03
C ILE A 100 -6.94 2.97 1.98
N VAL A 101 -5.62 2.79 1.81
CA VAL A 101 -5.06 1.79 0.88
C VAL A 101 -5.47 0.37 1.25
N GLY A 102 -5.44 0.03 2.55
CA GLY A 102 -5.88 -1.28 3.03
C GLY A 102 -7.34 -1.58 2.67
N ILE A 103 -8.23 -0.60 2.83
CA ILE A 103 -9.65 -0.72 2.44
C ILE A 103 -9.76 -0.83 0.93
N GLN A 104 -9.11 0.06 0.18
CA GLN A 104 -9.13 0.05 -1.29
C GLN A 104 -8.71 -1.30 -1.86
N ARG A 105 -7.60 -1.88 -1.38
CA ARG A 105 -7.13 -3.19 -1.82
C ARG A 105 -8.17 -4.28 -1.59
N ALA A 106 -8.88 -4.24 -0.46
CA ALA A 106 -9.98 -5.15 -0.16
C ALA A 106 -11.11 -5.06 -1.18
N LEU A 107 -11.53 -3.83 -1.50
CA LEU A 107 -12.59 -3.57 -2.47
C LEU A 107 -12.17 -4.00 -3.88
N ASN A 108 -10.91 -3.73 -4.26
CA ASN A 108 -10.36 -4.17 -5.53
C ASN A 108 -10.34 -5.70 -5.64
N GLY A 109 -9.96 -6.40 -4.57
CA GLY A 109 -10.07 -7.86 -4.53
C GLY A 109 -11.49 -8.36 -4.73
N GLN A 110 -12.50 -7.70 -4.13
CA GLN A 110 -13.91 -8.09 -4.31
C GLN A 110 -14.48 -7.74 -5.69
N ILE A 111 -14.10 -6.58 -6.26
CA ILE A 111 -14.50 -6.23 -7.63
C ILE A 111 -13.95 -7.27 -8.60
N ASN A 112 -12.68 -7.65 -8.42
CA ASN A 112 -12.03 -8.63 -9.29
C ASN A 112 -12.57 -10.06 -9.11
N GLU A 113 -12.93 -10.45 -7.89
CA GLU A 113 -13.59 -11.74 -7.65
C GLU A 113 -14.94 -11.82 -8.38
N PHE A 114 -15.69 -10.70 -8.42
CA PHE A 114 -16.97 -10.65 -9.13
C PHE A 114 -16.79 -10.57 -10.65
N SER A 115 -15.84 -9.76 -11.14
CA SER A 115 -15.67 -9.52 -12.57
C SER A 115 -14.83 -10.59 -13.28
N HIS A 116 -13.95 -11.28 -12.55
CA HIS A 116 -12.87 -12.11 -13.07
C HIS A 116 -11.96 -11.41 -14.10
N GLN A 117 -11.95 -10.07 -14.07
CA GLN A 117 -11.27 -9.21 -15.03
C GLN A 117 -10.50 -8.11 -14.28
N SER A 118 -9.19 -8.33 -14.10
CA SER A 118 -8.34 -7.47 -13.28
C SER A 118 -8.08 -6.10 -13.91
N PHE A 119 -7.98 -6.05 -15.24
CA PHE A 119 -7.89 -4.80 -15.97
C PHE A 119 -9.19 -4.00 -15.89
N THR A 120 -10.36 -4.63 -15.81
CA THR A 120 -11.63 -3.93 -15.57
C THR A 120 -11.65 -3.32 -14.17
N THR A 121 -11.14 -4.03 -13.16
CA THR A 121 -10.97 -3.48 -11.81
C THR A 121 -10.06 -2.25 -11.80
N SER A 122 -8.95 -2.31 -12.53
CA SER A 122 -8.02 -1.19 -12.69
C SER A 122 -8.67 -0.02 -13.43
N LEU A 123 -9.35 -0.27 -14.55
CA LEU A 123 -10.06 0.75 -15.32
C LEU A 123 -11.08 1.50 -14.45
N LEU A 124 -11.88 0.78 -13.66
CA LEU A 124 -12.83 1.39 -12.73
C LEU A 124 -12.14 2.26 -11.68
N ASN A 125 -10.98 1.81 -11.16
CA ASN A 125 -10.19 2.61 -10.21
C ASN A 125 -9.70 3.91 -10.85
N PHE A 126 -9.19 3.85 -12.08
CA PHE A 126 -8.69 5.02 -12.78
C PHE A 126 -9.80 5.99 -13.18
N ILE A 127 -10.95 5.49 -13.65
CA ILE A 127 -12.11 6.35 -13.93
C ILE A 127 -12.54 7.07 -12.65
N THR A 128 -12.87 6.33 -11.59
CA THR A 128 -13.42 6.92 -10.36
C THR A 128 -12.39 7.78 -9.60
N GLY A 129 -11.12 7.37 -9.58
CA GLY A 129 -10.02 8.12 -8.97
C GLY A 129 -9.69 9.41 -9.71
N THR A 130 -9.63 9.37 -11.05
CA THR A 130 -9.38 10.57 -11.87
C THR A 130 -10.55 11.54 -11.76
N THR A 131 -11.79 11.06 -11.81
CA THR A 131 -12.98 11.92 -11.60
C THR A 131 -12.93 12.57 -10.22
N PHE A 132 -12.62 11.82 -9.16
CA PHE A 132 -12.53 12.36 -7.81
C PHE A 132 -11.45 13.45 -7.68
N LEU A 133 -10.23 13.17 -8.14
CA LEU A 133 -9.13 14.16 -8.14
C LEU A 133 -9.45 15.38 -9.01
N GLY A 134 -10.08 15.17 -10.17
CA GLY A 134 -10.56 16.23 -11.05
C GLY A 134 -11.56 17.16 -10.37
N LEU A 135 -12.53 16.60 -9.64
CA LEU A 135 -13.48 17.39 -8.86
C LEU A 135 -12.79 18.16 -7.72
N LEU A 136 -11.82 17.54 -7.03
CA LEU A 136 -11.06 18.22 -5.97
C LEU A 136 -10.26 19.42 -6.50
N ILE A 137 -9.56 19.27 -7.64
CA ILE A 137 -8.79 20.38 -8.20
C ILE A 137 -9.71 21.49 -8.73
N LEU A 138 -10.84 21.14 -9.37
CA LEU A 138 -11.81 22.13 -9.83
C LEU A 138 -12.42 22.91 -8.64
N LEU A 139 -12.75 22.23 -7.54
CA LEU A 139 -13.24 22.88 -6.32
C LEU A 139 -12.17 23.78 -5.69
N ALA A 140 -10.91 23.33 -5.64
CA ALA A 140 -9.80 24.11 -5.12
C ALA A 140 -9.53 25.38 -5.95
N VAL A 141 -9.68 25.30 -7.28
CA VAL A 141 -9.59 26.45 -8.18
C VAL A 141 -10.79 27.38 -7.99
N ALA A 142 -12.02 26.85 -7.91
CA ALA A 142 -13.24 27.63 -7.72
C ALA A 142 -13.25 28.41 -6.38
N THR A 143 -12.64 27.83 -5.34
CA THR A 143 -12.48 28.46 -4.00
C THR A 143 -11.25 29.36 -3.90
N LYS A 144 -10.52 29.59 -5.01
CA LYS A 144 -9.28 30.39 -5.08
C LYS A 144 -8.14 29.87 -4.19
N TYR A 145 -8.18 28.60 -3.79
CA TYR A 145 -7.11 27.98 -3.02
C TYR A 145 -5.88 27.67 -3.89
N THR A 146 -6.10 27.37 -5.17
CA THR A 146 -5.02 27.09 -6.14
C THR A 146 -5.39 27.57 -7.55
N HIS A 147 -4.43 27.51 -8.47
CA HIS A 147 -4.60 27.80 -9.89
C HIS A 147 -3.88 26.75 -10.75
N PHE A 148 -4.25 26.66 -12.03
CA PHE A 148 -3.57 25.75 -12.96
C PHE A 148 -2.17 26.25 -13.27
N VAL A 149 -1.20 25.34 -13.20
CA VAL A 149 0.21 25.59 -13.53
C VAL A 149 0.63 24.61 -14.62
N ALA A 150 1.54 25.04 -15.49
CA ALA A 150 2.12 24.18 -16.52
C ALA A 150 2.82 22.97 -15.89
N LEU A 151 2.72 21.82 -16.56
CA LEU A 151 3.40 20.61 -16.12
C LEU A 151 4.92 20.76 -16.29
N PRO A 152 5.75 20.17 -15.41
CA PRO A 152 7.21 20.26 -15.52
C PRO A 152 7.76 19.70 -16.84
N SER A 153 8.67 20.42 -17.51
CA SER A 153 9.39 19.95 -18.70
C SER A 153 10.51 18.94 -18.38
N GLY A 154 10.38 18.22 -17.28
CA GLY A 154 11.35 17.23 -16.82
C GLY A 154 11.37 15.96 -17.66
N PRO A 155 12.14 14.94 -17.24
CA PRO A 155 12.24 13.70 -17.98
C PRO A 155 10.88 13.01 -18.18
N TRP A 156 10.63 12.50 -19.38
CA TRP A 156 9.32 11.94 -19.77
C TRP A 156 8.81 10.84 -18.83
N TRP A 157 9.71 10.09 -18.19
CA TRP A 157 9.36 8.98 -17.30
C TRP A 157 8.65 9.41 -16.02
N ILE A 158 8.70 10.68 -15.61
CA ILE A 158 7.92 11.17 -14.45
C ILE A 158 6.41 11.01 -14.65
N TYR A 159 5.96 10.99 -15.92
CA TYR A 159 4.57 10.80 -16.30
C TYR A 159 4.16 9.33 -16.43
N SER A 160 5.11 8.39 -16.34
CA SER A 160 4.83 6.95 -16.44
C SER A 160 4.11 6.37 -15.22
N GLY A 161 4.06 7.10 -14.11
CA GLY A 161 3.45 6.64 -12.85
C GLY A 161 1.99 6.20 -12.99
N GLY A 162 1.20 6.86 -13.84
CA GLY A 162 -0.17 6.46 -14.14
C GLY A 162 -0.26 5.08 -14.79
N ALA A 163 0.56 4.82 -15.81
CA ALA A 163 0.61 3.54 -16.50
C ALA A 163 1.10 2.40 -15.58
N ILE A 164 2.14 2.65 -14.77
CA ILE A 164 2.60 1.72 -13.74
C ILE A 164 1.49 1.43 -12.73
N GLY A 165 0.72 2.45 -12.34
CA GLY A 165 -0.44 2.32 -11.47
C GLY A 165 -1.53 1.42 -12.05
N VAL A 166 -1.82 1.52 -13.36
CA VAL A 166 -2.80 0.65 -14.03
C VAL A 166 -2.42 -0.82 -13.89
N VAL A 167 -1.16 -1.13 -14.20
CA VAL A 167 -0.60 -2.48 -14.09
C VAL A 167 -0.64 -2.94 -12.63
N TYR A 168 -0.15 -2.12 -11.71
CA TYR A 168 -0.14 -2.41 -10.28
C TYR A 168 -1.54 -2.75 -9.74
N ILE A 169 -2.56 -1.93 -10.00
CA ILE A 169 -3.91 -2.19 -9.50
C ILE A 169 -4.49 -3.50 -10.07
N ALA A 170 -4.25 -3.80 -11.36
CA ALA A 170 -4.70 -5.04 -11.96
C ALA A 170 -4.07 -6.27 -11.27
N PHE A 171 -2.73 -6.31 -11.15
CA PHE A 171 -2.04 -7.43 -10.49
C PHE A 171 -2.38 -7.53 -9.01
N THR A 172 -2.38 -6.42 -8.28
CA THR A 172 -2.72 -6.45 -6.85
C THR A 172 -4.14 -6.92 -6.59
N SER A 173 -5.13 -6.51 -7.40
CA SER A 173 -6.50 -7.01 -7.26
C SER A 173 -6.59 -8.54 -7.45
N THR A 174 -5.76 -9.09 -8.35
CA THR A 174 -5.67 -10.53 -8.61
C THR A 174 -4.96 -11.30 -7.51
N ILE A 175 -3.93 -10.72 -6.93
CA ILE A 175 -3.20 -11.37 -5.84
C ILE A 175 -4.02 -11.30 -4.55
N VAL A 176 -4.61 -10.15 -4.24
CA VAL A 176 -5.37 -9.91 -3.00
C VAL A 176 -6.62 -10.79 -2.92
N GLN A 177 -7.35 -11.02 -4.03
CA GLN A 177 -8.51 -11.91 -4.01
C GLN A 177 -8.15 -13.34 -3.55
N HIS A 178 -6.92 -13.81 -3.82
CA HIS A 178 -6.46 -15.15 -3.41
C HIS A 178 -5.74 -15.12 -2.06
N LEU A 179 -4.73 -14.25 -1.91
CA LEU A 179 -3.82 -14.23 -0.75
C LEU A 179 -4.41 -13.50 0.46
N GLY A 180 -5.42 -12.64 0.28
CA GLY A 180 -5.93 -11.71 1.30
C GLY A 180 -5.04 -10.47 1.41
N VAL A 181 -5.57 -9.41 2.05
CA VAL A 181 -4.87 -8.11 2.06
C VAL A 181 -3.62 -8.16 2.91
N LEU A 182 -3.65 -8.81 4.08
CA LEU A 182 -2.49 -8.82 4.97
C LEU A 182 -1.31 -9.53 4.33
N THR A 183 -1.53 -10.72 3.79
CA THR A 183 -0.46 -11.50 3.15
C THR A 183 0.15 -10.69 2.00
N PHE A 184 -0.68 -10.09 1.15
CA PHE A 184 -0.21 -9.22 0.07
C PHE A 184 0.61 -8.04 0.61
N THR A 185 0.10 -7.34 1.64
CA THR A 185 0.79 -6.22 2.28
C THR A 185 2.18 -6.62 2.78
N LEU A 186 2.31 -7.75 3.48
CA LEU A 186 3.60 -8.22 4.02
C LEU A 186 4.61 -8.51 2.89
N PHE A 187 4.19 -9.21 1.84
CA PHE A 187 5.04 -9.47 0.67
C PHE A 187 5.40 -8.20 -0.09
N SER A 188 4.44 -7.29 -0.28
CA SER A 188 4.64 -6.02 -1.00
C SER A 188 5.63 -5.13 -0.27
N VAL A 189 5.57 -5.07 1.07
CA VAL A 189 6.54 -4.30 1.86
C VAL A 189 7.94 -4.89 1.72
N GLY A 190 8.09 -6.21 1.80
CA GLY A 190 9.39 -6.87 1.56
C GLY A 190 9.95 -6.56 0.17
N GLY A 191 9.10 -6.65 -0.86
CA GLY A 191 9.48 -6.29 -2.23
C GLY A 191 9.86 -4.81 -2.40
N GLN A 192 9.19 -3.89 -1.69
CA GLN A 192 9.55 -2.46 -1.69
C GLN A 192 10.91 -2.22 -1.06
N LEU A 193 11.23 -2.86 0.06
CA LEU A 193 12.54 -2.72 0.71
C LEU A 193 13.66 -3.31 -0.15
N VAL A 194 13.44 -4.48 -0.76
CA VAL A 194 14.40 -5.08 -1.73
C VAL A 194 14.55 -4.20 -2.96
N GLY A 195 13.46 -3.70 -3.52
CA GLY A 195 13.49 -2.78 -4.66
C GLY A 195 14.27 -1.51 -4.34
N SER A 196 14.07 -0.94 -3.15
CA SER A 196 14.85 0.21 -2.66
C SER A 196 16.34 -0.11 -2.60
N LEU A 197 16.73 -1.29 -2.09
CA LEU A 197 18.13 -1.70 -2.04
C LEU A 197 18.72 -1.89 -3.44
N ILE A 198 17.98 -2.47 -4.39
CA ILE A 198 18.41 -2.63 -5.77
C ILE A 198 18.64 -1.26 -6.42
N ILE A 199 17.74 -0.31 -6.20
CA ILE A 199 17.89 1.06 -6.71
C ILE A 199 19.15 1.71 -6.10
N ASP A 200 19.33 1.61 -4.79
CA ASP A 200 20.51 2.16 -4.10
C ASP A 200 21.83 1.54 -4.62
N LEU A 201 21.81 0.27 -5.08
CA LEU A 201 22.96 -0.43 -5.67
C LEU A 201 23.24 -0.08 -7.14
N VAL A 202 22.19 0.00 -7.97
CA VAL A 202 22.31 0.16 -9.43
C VAL A 202 22.36 1.62 -9.85
N ALA A 203 21.70 2.50 -9.09
CA ALA A 203 21.67 3.94 -9.33
C ALA A 203 21.96 4.71 -8.02
N PRO A 204 23.22 4.67 -7.53
CA PRO A 204 23.58 5.30 -6.26
C PRO A 204 23.30 6.80 -6.31
N THR A 205 22.59 7.30 -5.30
CA THR A 205 22.39 8.73 -5.10
C THR A 205 23.46 9.28 -4.16
N ASN A 206 24.02 10.44 -4.48
CA ASN A 206 25.07 11.06 -3.66
C ASN A 206 24.57 11.26 -2.21
N GLY A 207 25.27 10.68 -1.24
CA GLY A 207 24.92 10.75 0.19
C GLY A 207 24.05 9.61 0.72
N VAL A 208 23.63 8.65 -0.11
CA VAL A 208 22.95 7.43 0.34
C VAL A 208 23.97 6.31 0.52
N HIS A 209 24.24 5.94 1.77
CA HIS A 209 25.01 4.75 2.10
C HIS A 209 24.08 3.57 2.34
N ILE A 210 24.46 2.39 1.83
CA ILE A 210 23.74 1.16 2.10
C ILE A 210 23.88 0.85 3.59
N SER A 211 22.79 1.07 4.30
CA SER A 211 22.75 0.99 5.74
C SER A 211 22.52 -0.43 6.21
N ALA A 212 23.24 -0.84 7.25
CA ALA A 212 22.97 -2.09 7.96
C ALA A 212 21.52 -2.14 8.47
N TYR A 213 20.91 -0.99 8.75
CA TYR A 213 19.51 -0.85 9.13
C TYR A 213 18.57 -1.34 8.02
N LEU A 214 18.78 -0.93 6.77
CA LEU A 214 17.98 -1.36 5.61
C LEU A 214 18.07 -2.87 5.41
N ILE A 215 19.28 -3.43 5.44
CA ILE A 215 19.50 -4.88 5.29
C ILE A 215 18.81 -5.66 6.42
N THR A 216 18.97 -5.20 7.66
CA THR A 216 18.32 -5.81 8.84
C THR A 216 16.80 -5.76 8.70
N GLY A 217 16.25 -4.62 8.27
CA GLY A 217 14.83 -4.46 8.00
C GLY A 217 14.32 -5.43 6.93
N ILE A 218 15.03 -5.60 5.81
CA ILE A 218 14.68 -6.59 4.77
C ILE A 218 14.60 -8.00 5.36
N VAL A 219 15.63 -8.43 6.11
CA VAL A 219 15.67 -9.75 6.74
C VAL A 219 14.51 -9.93 7.72
N MET A 220 14.25 -8.93 8.56
CA MET A 220 13.13 -8.96 9.52
C MET A 220 11.76 -9.01 8.81
N THR A 221 11.59 -8.28 7.70
CA THR A 221 10.34 -8.32 6.92
C THR A 221 10.09 -9.70 6.36
N TYR A 222 11.09 -10.36 5.76
CA TYR A 222 10.93 -11.71 5.24
C TYR A 222 10.74 -12.75 6.36
N ALA A 223 11.39 -12.59 7.51
CA ALA A 223 11.11 -13.41 8.68
C ALA A 223 9.64 -13.29 9.12
N GLY A 224 9.08 -12.07 9.10
CA GLY A 224 7.65 -11.83 9.33
C GLY A 224 6.74 -12.48 8.30
N VAL A 225 7.07 -12.36 7.01
CA VAL A 225 6.33 -13.01 5.91
C VAL A 225 6.32 -14.54 6.09
N ILE A 226 7.46 -15.14 6.39
CA ILE A 226 7.59 -16.59 6.59
C ILE A 226 6.79 -17.03 7.82
N ALA A 227 6.95 -16.34 8.95
CA ALA A 227 6.22 -16.65 10.19
C ALA A 227 4.69 -16.55 9.99
N GLY A 228 4.23 -15.59 9.18
CA GLY A 228 2.82 -15.41 8.82
C GLY A 228 2.30 -16.40 7.77
N GLY A 229 3.15 -16.84 6.83
CA GLY A 229 2.79 -17.65 5.65
C GLY A 229 2.73 -19.17 5.86
N VAL A 230 3.48 -19.70 6.83
CA VAL A 230 3.70 -21.16 7.03
C VAL A 230 2.44 -21.99 7.38
N SER A 231 1.24 -21.41 7.50
CA SER A 231 0.02 -22.18 7.86
C SER A 231 -1.14 -22.13 6.85
N SER A 232 -1.07 -21.35 5.77
CA SER A 232 -2.17 -21.33 4.77
C SER A 232 -2.24 -22.62 3.94
N SER A 233 -1.19 -23.45 3.98
CA SER A 233 -1.05 -24.68 3.19
C SER A 233 -1.51 -25.96 3.89
N ARG A 234 -2.13 -25.89 5.08
CA ARG A 234 -2.86 -27.07 5.62
C ARG A 234 -4.20 -27.18 4.89
N VAL A 235 -4.12 -27.65 3.65
CA VAL A 235 -5.23 -28.17 2.87
C VAL A 235 -6.01 -29.14 3.76
N ARG A 236 -7.26 -28.77 4.07
CA ARG A 236 -8.18 -29.64 4.81
C ARG A 236 -8.37 -30.88 3.94
N LYS A 237 -7.89 -32.05 4.41
CA LYS A 237 -8.15 -33.35 3.75
C LYS A 237 -9.66 -33.44 3.49
N PRO A 238 -10.10 -33.84 2.30
CA PRO A 238 -11.53 -34.03 2.04
C PRO A 238 -12.04 -35.10 3.02
N GLU A 239 -13.02 -34.72 3.85
CA GLU A 239 -13.79 -35.68 4.63
C GLU A 239 -14.48 -36.61 3.62
N ARG A 240 -14.05 -37.87 3.58
CA ARG A 240 -14.80 -38.92 2.89
C ARG A 240 -16.16 -38.98 3.57
N ARG A 241 -17.20 -38.50 2.88
CA ARG A 241 -18.58 -38.83 3.20
C ARG A 241 -18.69 -40.36 3.16
N LYS A 242 -18.99 -40.96 4.31
CA LYS A 242 -19.54 -42.32 4.40
C LYS A 242 -21.05 -42.20 4.26
#